data_AF-A0A7J3C913-F1
#
_entry.id   AF-A0A7J3C913-F1
#
_cell.length_a   1.000
_cell.length_b   1.000
_cell.length_c   1.000
_cell.angle_alpha   90.00
_cell.angle_beta   90.00
_cell.angle_gamma   90.00
#
_symmetry.space_group_name_H-M   'P 1'
#
loop_
_entity.id
_entity.type
_entity.pdbx_description
1 polymer ?
#
loop_
_entity_poly.entity_id
_entity_poly.type
_entity_poly.pdbx_seq_one_letter_code
_entity_poly.pdbx_strand_id
1 'polypeptide(L)'
;MSDIRINVPEDRTVIILKRIQNKIGGYKGYKDGGDARISTQSLYDEIRKRTDICLSNMSAALENLEMYGKMDESNKAREVFKEIGELKNLHFDLPSNPVPVSQEKLQELYFSDEIGFKNSIDLLDNINSFRSASISGDFDEGVLSKIKGNVESIKKFVVERNSFLSVKN
;
A
#
# COMPACT_ATOMS: atom_id res chain seq x y z
N MET A 1 -11.41 26.48 39.23
CA MET A 1 -10.32 25.67 38.67
C MET A 1 -10.58 25.56 37.19
N SER A 2 -9.76 26.22 36.37
CA SER A 2 -9.86 26.19 34.92
C SER A 2 -9.22 24.89 34.41
N ASP A 3 -10.05 23.99 33.88
CA ASP A 3 -9.60 22.87 33.06
C ASP A 3 -9.00 23.44 31.77
N ILE A 4 -7.69 23.70 31.81
CA ILE A 4 -6.92 23.87 30.59
C ILE A 4 -6.76 22.47 30.02
N ARG A 5 -7.72 22.04 29.20
CA ARG A 5 -7.49 20.98 28.23
C ARG A 5 -6.43 21.49 27.26
N ILE A 6 -5.18 21.18 27.56
CA ILE A 6 -4.09 21.33 26.60
C ILE A 6 -4.36 20.29 25.52
N ASN A 7 -5.01 20.71 24.42
CA ASN A 7 -4.97 19.98 23.17
C ASN A 7 -3.52 20.05 22.67
N VAL A 8 -2.68 19.14 23.19
CA VAL A 8 -1.39 18.85 22.57
C VAL A 8 -1.74 18.25 21.21
N PRO A 9 -1.29 18.82 20.09
CA PRO A 9 -1.42 18.15 18.80
C PRO A 9 -0.69 16.81 18.96
N GLU A 10 -1.43 15.70 18.95
CA GLU A 10 -0.82 14.37 18.92
C GLU A 10 0.20 14.38 17.78
N ASP A 11 1.47 14.10 18.09
CA ASP A 11 2.53 14.02 17.10
C ASP A 11 2.03 13.13 15.96
N ARG A 12 1.90 13.72 14.77
CA ARG A 12 1.29 13.08 13.61
C ARG A 12 1.97 11.73 13.30
N THR A 13 3.25 11.63 13.64
CA THR A 13 4.05 10.40 13.63
C THR A 13 3.48 9.28 14.49
N VAL A 14 3.07 9.59 15.73
CA VAL A 14 2.50 8.63 16.69
C VAL A 14 1.13 8.16 16.22
N ILE A 15 0.32 9.05 15.65
CA ILE A 15 -0.98 8.68 15.06
C ILE A 15 -0.75 7.67 13.92
N ILE A 16 0.18 7.96 13.02
CA ILE A 16 0.52 7.08 11.89
C ILE A 16 1.00 5.73 12.38
N LEU A 17 1.95 5.71 13.32
CA LEU A 17 2.48 4.49 13.92
C LEU A 17 1.34 3.60 14.44
N LYS A 18 0.45 4.17 15.26
CA LYS A 18 -0.70 3.44 15.82
C LYS A 18 -1.63 2.91 14.73
N ARG A 19 -1.91 3.69 13.68
CA ARG A 19 -2.75 3.26 12.55
C ARG A 19 -2.18 2.05 11.83
N ILE A 20 -0.88 2.06 11.55
CA ILE A 20 -0.20 0.95 10.88
C ILE A 20 -0.15 -0.26 11.82
N GLN A 21 0.20 -0.07 13.10
CA GLN A 21 0.28 -1.15 14.09
C GLN A 21 -1.06 -1.87 14.34
N ASN A 22 -2.17 -1.15 14.27
CA ASN A 22 -3.51 -1.73 14.37
C ASN A 22 -3.84 -2.70 13.21
N LYS A 23 -3.11 -2.62 12.10
CA LYS A 23 -3.26 -3.50 10.94
C LYS A 23 -2.09 -4.48 10.78
N ILE A 24 -0.92 -4.11 11.27
CA ILE A 24 0.33 -4.87 11.17
C ILE A 24 0.98 -4.96 12.56
N GLY A 25 0.66 -6.01 13.32
CA GLY A 25 1.23 -6.17 14.67
C GLY A 25 2.76 -6.28 14.70
N GLY A 26 3.39 -6.69 13.59
CA GLY A 26 4.85 -6.75 13.45
C GLY A 26 5.53 -5.41 13.16
N TYR A 27 4.79 -4.36 12.81
CA TYR A 27 5.35 -3.06 12.45
C TYR A 27 5.84 -2.30 13.69
N LYS A 28 7.16 -2.14 13.82
CA LYS A 28 7.78 -1.51 15.00
C LYS A 28 7.98 0.01 14.87
N GLY A 29 7.78 0.57 13.68
CA GLY A 29 8.08 1.97 13.40
C GLY A 29 9.58 2.29 13.39
N TYR A 30 9.89 3.57 13.34
CA TYR A 30 11.26 4.09 13.33
C TYR A 30 11.56 4.83 14.63
N LYS A 31 12.84 4.81 15.01
CA LYS A 31 13.42 5.58 16.11
C LYS A 31 14.78 6.11 15.66
N ASP A 32 15.23 7.21 16.27
CA ASP A 32 16.55 7.77 15.99
C ASP A 32 17.66 6.74 16.27
N GLY A 33 18.61 6.63 15.34
CA GLY A 33 19.66 5.60 15.32
C GLY A 33 19.15 4.17 15.13
N GLY A 34 17.85 3.96 14.92
CA GLY A 34 17.24 2.66 14.66
C GLY A 34 17.46 2.17 13.24
N ASP A 35 17.32 0.86 13.02
CA ASP A 35 17.47 0.24 11.70
C ASP A 35 16.15 0.30 10.90
N ALA A 36 16.15 1.05 9.80
CA ALA A 36 14.99 1.24 8.93
C ALA A 36 14.49 -0.07 8.30
N ARG A 37 15.37 -1.08 8.16
CA ARG A 37 15.05 -2.32 7.44
C ARG A 37 13.92 -3.11 8.08
N ILE A 38 13.82 -3.11 9.41
CA ILE A 38 12.86 -3.93 10.16
C ILE A 38 11.42 -3.50 9.85
N SER A 39 11.15 -2.20 9.96
CA SER A 39 9.81 -1.64 9.71
C SER A 39 9.46 -1.63 8.23
N THR A 40 10.47 -1.38 7.38
CA THR A 40 10.34 -1.45 5.92
C THR A 40 10.00 -2.87 5.46
N GLN A 41 10.67 -3.91 5.97
CA GLN A 41 10.36 -5.32 5.68
C GLN A 41 8.94 -5.69 6.11
N SER A 42 8.53 -5.27 7.32
CA SER A 42 7.19 -5.57 7.83
C SER A 42 6.08 -4.99 6.94
N LEU A 43 6.30 -3.80 6.39
CA LEU A 43 5.39 -3.20 5.42
C LEU A 43 5.40 -3.92 4.07
N TYR A 44 6.59 -4.29 3.59
CA TYR A 44 6.73 -5.01 2.33
C TYR A 44 5.93 -6.30 2.32
N ASP A 45 6.10 -7.13 3.35
CA ASP A 45 5.43 -8.43 3.44
C ASP A 45 3.91 -8.28 3.41
N GLU A 46 3.40 -7.25 4.08
CA GLU A 46 1.97 -6.99 4.22
C GLU A 46 1.36 -6.37 2.95
N ILE A 47 2.12 -5.54 2.22
CA ILE A 47 1.75 -5.04 0.88
C ILE A 47 1.76 -6.18 -0.14
N ARG A 48 2.79 -7.03 -0.11
CA ARG A 48 2.91 -8.19 -1.00
C ARG A 48 1.75 -9.17 -0.79
N LYS A 49 1.44 -9.51 0.47
CA LYS A 49 0.28 -10.33 0.82
C LYS A 49 -1.03 -9.75 0.31
N ARG A 50 -1.25 -8.43 0.43
CA ARG A 50 -2.45 -7.79 -0.15
C ARG A 50 -2.46 -7.88 -1.68
N THR A 51 -1.32 -7.69 -2.32
CA THR A 51 -1.17 -7.79 -3.77
C THR A 51 -1.57 -9.19 -4.27
N ASP A 52 -1.20 -10.25 -3.54
CA ASP A 52 -1.63 -11.62 -3.85
C ASP A 52 -3.15 -11.77 -3.83
N ILE A 53 -3.81 -11.22 -2.81
CA ILE A 53 -5.28 -11.24 -2.68
C ILE A 53 -5.93 -10.41 -3.79
N CYS A 54 -5.36 -9.24 -4.10
CA CYS A 54 -5.82 -8.35 -5.17
C CYS A 54 -5.86 -9.08 -6.51
N LEU A 55 -4.80 -9.82 -6.85
CA LEU A 55 -4.74 -10.61 -8.08
C LEU A 55 -5.81 -11.70 -8.10
N SER A 56 -5.97 -12.45 -7.02
CA SER A 56 -7.01 -13.49 -6.95
C SER A 56 -8.40 -12.90 -7.14
N ASN A 57 -8.70 -11.76 -6.53
CA ASN A 57 -10.01 -11.12 -6.62
C ASN A 57 -10.26 -10.46 -7.97
N MET A 58 -9.23 -9.85 -8.56
CA MET A 58 -9.33 -9.25 -9.90
C MET A 58 -9.49 -10.31 -10.98
N SER A 59 -8.81 -11.46 -10.86
CA SER A 59 -9.01 -12.62 -11.76
C SER A 59 -10.46 -13.10 -11.74
N ALA A 60 -11.05 -13.26 -10.54
CA ALA A 60 -12.46 -13.63 -10.42
C ALA A 60 -13.41 -12.58 -11.01
N ALA A 61 -13.07 -11.29 -10.92
CA ALA A 61 -13.87 -10.23 -11.54
C ALA A 61 -13.84 -10.30 -13.08
N LEU A 62 -12.70 -10.63 -13.67
CA LEU A 62 -12.57 -10.86 -15.12
C LEU A 62 -13.42 -12.04 -15.57
N GLU A 63 -13.35 -13.16 -14.84
CA GLU A 63 -14.16 -14.35 -15.13
C GLU A 63 -15.66 -14.03 -15.11
N ASN A 64 -16.12 -13.26 -14.12
CA ASN A 64 -17.52 -12.83 -14.06
C ASN A 64 -17.91 -12.00 -15.30
N LEU A 65 -17.10 -11.00 -15.68
CA LEU A 65 -17.38 -10.17 -16.86
C LEU A 65 -17.47 -11.01 -18.15
N GLU A 66 -16.58 -11.99 -18.30
CA GLU A 66 -16.58 -12.93 -19.43
C GLU A 66 -17.83 -13.82 -19.43
N MET A 67 -18.27 -14.32 -18.27
CA MET A 67 -19.51 -15.08 -18.15
C MET A 67 -20.76 -14.29 -18.58
N TYR A 68 -20.75 -12.96 -18.38
CA TYR A 68 -21.81 -12.05 -18.83
C TYR A 68 -21.62 -11.57 -20.29
N GLY A 69 -20.60 -12.05 -21.01
CA GLY A 69 -20.33 -11.65 -22.39
C GLY A 69 -19.72 -10.25 -22.56
N LYS A 70 -19.23 -9.64 -21.47
CA LYS A 70 -18.61 -8.30 -21.47
C LYS A 70 -17.13 -8.35 -21.82
N MET A 71 -16.82 -8.81 -23.02
CA MET A 71 -15.45 -9.07 -23.47
C MET A 71 -14.61 -7.79 -23.57
N ASP A 72 -15.20 -6.67 -24.01
CA ASP A 72 -14.50 -5.40 -24.15
C ASP A 72 -14.11 -4.82 -22.78
N GLU A 73 -15.02 -4.89 -21.83
CA GLU A 73 -14.79 -4.50 -20.44
C GLU A 73 -13.77 -5.42 -19.74
N SER A 74 -13.87 -6.74 -19.96
CA SER A 74 -12.85 -7.70 -19.48
C SER A 74 -11.47 -7.35 -20.02
N ASN A 75 -11.35 -7.04 -21.32
CA ASN A 75 -10.07 -6.65 -21.93
C ASN A 75 -9.48 -5.38 -21.28
N LYS A 76 -10.31 -4.37 -21.00
CA LYS A 76 -9.87 -3.16 -20.28
C LYS A 76 -9.37 -3.49 -18.87
N ALA A 77 -10.14 -4.28 -18.12
CA ALA A 77 -9.78 -4.69 -16.78
C ALA A 77 -8.53 -5.60 -16.75
N ARG A 78 -8.28 -6.36 -17.83
CA ARG A 78 -7.12 -7.24 -17.97
C ARG A 78 -5.80 -6.46 -18.08
N GLU A 79 -5.81 -5.27 -18.67
CA GLU A 79 -4.62 -4.39 -18.66
C GLU A 79 -4.30 -3.95 -17.22
N VAL A 80 -5.30 -3.54 -16.44
CA VAL A 80 -5.11 -3.20 -15.02
C VAL A 80 -4.68 -4.42 -14.21
N PHE A 81 -5.18 -5.60 -14.52
CA PHE A 81 -4.74 -6.85 -13.88
C PHE A 81 -3.24 -7.12 -14.10
N LYS A 82 -2.71 -6.87 -15.30
CA LYS A 82 -1.27 -6.95 -15.58
C LYS A 82 -0.49 -5.93 -14.74
N GLU A 83 -0.98 -4.69 -14.67
CA GLU A 83 -0.35 -3.63 -13.86
C GLU A 83 -0.28 -3.99 -12.35
N ILE A 84 -1.32 -4.64 -11.81
CA ILE A 84 -1.30 -5.20 -10.44
C ILE A 84 -0.25 -6.31 -10.34
N GLY A 85 -0.14 -7.17 -11.37
CA GLY A 85 0.84 -8.25 -11.43
C GLY A 85 2.28 -7.74 -11.35
N GLU A 86 2.58 -6.59 -11.94
CA GLU A 86 3.89 -5.96 -11.87
C GLU A 86 4.29 -5.57 -10.43
N LEU A 87 3.33 -5.30 -9.54
CA LEU A 87 3.61 -5.02 -8.13
C LEU A 87 4.30 -6.20 -7.42
N LYS A 88 4.13 -7.44 -7.91
CA LYS A 88 4.86 -8.61 -7.37
C LYS A 88 6.35 -8.60 -7.66
N ASN A 89 6.75 -7.95 -8.75
CA ASN A 89 8.13 -7.84 -9.16
C ASN A 89 8.85 -6.70 -8.43
N LEU A 90 8.07 -5.80 -7.82
CA LEU A 90 8.58 -4.78 -6.93
C LEU A 90 9.04 -5.43 -5.62
N HIS A 91 10.23 -5.06 -5.18
CA HIS A 91 10.80 -5.50 -3.93
C HIS A 91 11.54 -4.35 -3.29
N PHE A 92 11.62 -4.37 -1.95
CA PHE A 92 12.53 -3.48 -1.25
C PHE A 92 13.95 -4.02 -1.33
N ASP A 93 14.86 -3.18 -1.81
CA ASP A 93 16.29 -3.48 -1.91
C ASP A 93 16.94 -3.32 -0.52
N LEU A 94 16.64 -4.25 0.39
CA LEU A 94 17.11 -4.17 1.76
C LEU A 94 18.61 -4.53 1.84
N PRO A 95 19.48 -3.59 2.24
CA PRO A 95 20.91 -3.86 2.32
C PRO A 95 21.21 -4.80 3.49
N SER A 96 22.34 -5.52 3.39
CA SER A 96 22.81 -6.44 4.43
C SER A 96 23.23 -5.72 5.72
N ASN A 97 23.69 -4.48 5.60
CA ASN A 97 24.06 -3.63 6.74
C ASN A 97 22.86 -2.84 7.27
N PRO A 98 22.81 -2.53 8.59
CA PRO A 98 21.79 -1.66 9.16
C PRO A 98 21.73 -0.30 8.46
N VAL A 99 20.52 0.22 8.26
CA VAL A 99 20.31 1.58 7.72
C VAL A 99 19.87 2.47 8.88
N PRO A 100 20.77 3.25 9.49
CA PRO A 100 20.41 4.10 10.62
C PRO A 100 19.48 5.22 10.17
N VAL A 101 18.40 5.41 10.90
CA VAL A 101 17.45 6.51 10.68
C VAL A 101 17.88 7.73 11.49
N SER A 102 18.10 8.87 10.85
CA SER A 102 18.32 10.14 11.55
C SER A 102 17.00 10.72 12.06
N GLN A 103 17.08 11.50 13.14
CA GLN A 103 15.94 12.24 13.69
C GLN A 103 15.19 13.07 12.63
N GLU A 104 15.89 13.71 11.68
CA GLU A 104 15.22 14.53 10.65
C GLU A 104 14.42 13.69 9.64
N LYS A 105 14.79 12.43 9.45
CA LYS A 105 14.15 11.52 8.50
C LYS A 105 12.97 10.74 9.08
N LEU A 106 12.81 10.70 10.40
CA LEU A 106 11.74 9.94 11.05
C LEU A 106 10.36 10.32 10.50
N GLN A 107 10.05 11.61 10.49
CA GLN A 107 8.73 12.08 10.09
C GLN A 107 8.42 11.76 8.61
N GLU A 108 9.41 11.94 7.75
CA GLU A 108 9.33 11.62 6.31
C GLU A 108 9.03 10.13 6.09
N LEU A 109 9.73 9.24 6.82
CA LEU A 109 9.51 7.79 6.73
C LEU A 109 8.11 7.40 7.17
N TYR A 110 7.60 7.96 8.27
CA TYR A 110 6.24 7.68 8.71
C TYR A 110 5.19 8.16 7.72
N PHE A 111 5.34 9.36 7.14
CA PHE A 111 4.41 9.82 6.11
C PHE A 111 4.45 8.97 4.84
N SER A 112 5.66 8.62 4.39
CA SER A 112 5.86 7.72 3.26
C SER A 112 5.18 6.36 3.50
N ASP A 113 5.36 5.79 4.70
CA ASP A 113 4.74 4.53 5.11
C ASP A 113 3.21 4.61 5.16
N GLU A 114 2.64 5.70 5.70
CA GLU A 114 1.19 5.90 5.69
C GLU A 114 0.65 5.91 4.26
N ILE A 115 1.30 6.62 3.34
CA ILE A 115 0.88 6.72 1.94
C ILE A 115 0.95 5.36 1.26
N GLY A 116 2.10 4.67 1.35
CA GLY A 116 2.31 3.37 0.73
C GLY A 116 1.34 2.32 1.26
N PHE A 117 1.20 2.24 2.58
CA PHE A 117 0.35 1.26 3.22
C PHE A 117 -1.14 1.53 2.98
N LYS A 118 -1.58 2.78 3.09
CA LYS A 118 -2.97 3.16 2.81
C LYS A 118 -3.36 2.78 1.38
N ASN A 119 -2.50 3.07 0.39
CA ASN A 119 -2.80 2.70 -1.00
C ASN A 119 -2.91 1.18 -1.20
N SER A 120 -2.19 0.38 -0.42
CA SER A 120 -2.36 -1.08 -0.47
C SER A 120 -3.70 -1.56 0.09
N ILE A 121 -4.23 -0.86 1.11
CA ILE A 121 -5.56 -1.13 1.67
C ILE A 121 -6.63 -0.69 0.66
N ASP A 122 -6.53 0.56 0.19
CA ASP A 122 -7.48 1.15 -0.76
C ASP A 122 -7.53 0.32 -2.06
N LEU A 123 -6.39 -0.19 -2.54
CA LEU A 123 -6.33 -1.09 -3.70
C LEU A 123 -7.20 -2.34 -3.48
N LEU A 124 -7.05 -3.01 -2.35
CA LEU A 124 -7.81 -4.21 -2.03
C LEU A 124 -9.30 -3.90 -1.89
N ASP A 125 -9.66 -2.81 -1.22
CA ASP A 125 -11.04 -2.40 -1.03
C ASP A 125 -11.71 -2.05 -2.38
N ASN A 126 -11.00 -1.32 -3.25
CA ASN A 126 -11.49 -1.00 -4.59
C ASN A 126 -11.64 -2.25 -5.47
N ILE A 127 -10.70 -3.20 -5.40
CA ILE A 127 -10.83 -4.48 -6.12
C ILE A 127 -12.01 -5.30 -5.59
N ASN A 128 -12.25 -5.31 -4.29
CA ASN A 128 -13.41 -5.99 -3.71
C ASN A 128 -14.71 -5.34 -4.18
N SER A 129 -14.76 -4.01 -4.26
CA SER A 129 -15.89 -3.27 -4.82
C SER A 129 -16.11 -3.61 -6.30
N PHE A 130 -15.04 -3.60 -7.11
CA PHE A 130 -15.10 -3.94 -8.53
C PHE A 130 -15.57 -5.38 -8.75
N ARG A 131 -15.02 -6.33 -7.97
CA ARG A 131 -15.45 -7.73 -7.99
C ARG A 131 -16.93 -7.85 -7.64
N SER A 132 -17.40 -7.12 -6.63
CA SER A 132 -18.81 -7.18 -6.21
C SER A 132 -19.75 -6.68 -7.32
N ALA A 133 -19.39 -5.60 -8.02
CA ALA A 133 -20.12 -5.13 -9.20
C ALA A 133 -20.10 -6.16 -10.35
N SER A 134 -18.95 -6.81 -10.59
CA SER A 134 -18.86 -7.82 -11.65
C SER A 134 -19.78 -9.03 -11.45
N ILE A 135 -20.16 -9.36 -10.19
CA ILE A 135 -21.07 -10.48 -9.90
C ILE A 135 -22.48 -10.23 -10.47
N SER A 136 -22.93 -8.98 -10.56
CA SER A 136 -24.17 -8.61 -11.26
C SER A 136 -23.95 -8.36 -12.76
N GLY A 137 -22.74 -8.60 -13.26
CA GLY A 137 -22.33 -8.28 -14.60
C GLY A 137 -22.01 -6.80 -14.80
N ASP A 138 -21.97 -5.96 -13.76
CA ASP A 138 -21.69 -4.53 -13.91
C ASP A 138 -20.19 -4.25 -14.08
N PHE A 139 -19.88 -3.20 -14.84
CA PHE A 139 -18.52 -2.71 -15.02
C PHE A 139 -18.42 -1.27 -14.51
N ASP A 140 -17.69 -1.07 -13.43
CA ASP A 140 -17.48 0.25 -12.83
C ASP A 140 -16.11 0.79 -13.23
N GLU A 141 -16.10 1.62 -14.28
CA GLU A 141 -14.89 2.27 -14.78
C GLU A 141 -14.29 3.25 -13.76
N GLY A 142 -15.13 3.86 -12.92
CA GLY A 142 -14.68 4.77 -11.86
C GLY A 142 -13.87 4.04 -10.80
N VAL A 143 -14.32 2.85 -10.39
CA VAL A 143 -13.55 1.99 -9.47
C VAL A 143 -12.28 1.48 -10.15
N LEU A 144 -12.34 1.08 -11.42
CA LEU A 144 -11.16 0.63 -12.16
C LEU A 144 -10.08 1.72 -12.25
N SER A 145 -10.48 2.99 -12.46
CA SER A 145 -9.55 4.13 -12.44
C SER A 145 -8.90 4.34 -11.06
N LYS A 146 -9.63 4.11 -9.97
CA LYS A 146 -9.06 4.19 -8.60
C LYS A 146 -8.05 3.09 -8.34
N ILE A 147 -8.35 1.86 -8.77
CA ILE A 147 -7.42 0.71 -8.72
C ILE A 147 -6.10 1.09 -9.38
N LYS A 148 -6.16 1.64 -10.60
CA LYS A 148 -4.96 2.10 -11.33
C LYS A 148 -4.18 3.17 -10.55
N GLY A 149 -4.86 4.17 -10.00
CA GLY A 149 -4.22 5.20 -9.18
C GLY A 149 -3.55 4.64 -7.91
N ASN A 150 -4.14 3.63 -7.28
CA ASN A 150 -3.52 2.96 -6.14
C ASN A 150 -2.27 2.17 -6.56
N VAL A 151 -2.30 1.48 -7.71
CA VAL A 151 -1.13 0.76 -8.26
C VAL A 151 0.04 1.71 -8.51
N GLU A 152 -0.20 2.85 -9.16
CA GLU A 152 0.85 3.85 -9.40
C GLU A 152 1.43 4.44 -8.09
N SER A 153 0.56 4.68 -7.11
CA SER A 153 0.99 5.19 -5.80
C SER A 153 1.87 4.20 -5.06
N ILE A 154 1.57 2.89 -5.13
CA ILE A 154 2.40 1.83 -4.54
C ILE A 154 3.74 1.74 -5.29
N LYS A 155 3.73 1.76 -6.63
CA LYS A 155 4.95 1.79 -7.46
C LYS A 155 5.88 2.92 -7.03
N LYS A 156 5.34 4.14 -6.94
CA LYS A 156 6.07 5.34 -6.52
C LYS A 156 6.65 5.17 -5.11
N PHE A 157 5.85 4.72 -4.16
CA PHE A 157 6.31 4.46 -2.80
C PHE A 157 7.49 3.48 -2.76
N VAL A 158 7.44 2.41 -3.55
CA VAL A 158 8.54 1.43 -3.60
C VAL A 158 9.83 2.04 -4.15
N VAL A 159 9.74 2.80 -5.25
CA VAL A 159 10.90 3.48 -5.84
C VAL A 159 11.53 4.47 -4.86
N GLU A 160 10.71 5.27 -4.19
CA GLU A 160 11.18 6.22 -3.17
C GLU A 160 11.84 5.50 -1.99
N ARG A 161 11.26 4.37 -1.56
CA ARG A 161 11.82 3.57 -0.47
C ARG A 161 13.17 2.94 -0.84
N ASN A 162 13.32 2.39 -2.03
CA ASN A 162 14.59 1.84 -2.49
C ASN A 162 15.64 2.93 -2.63
N SER A 163 15.25 4.11 -3.11
CA SER A 163 16.13 5.28 -3.16
C SER A 163 16.66 5.62 -1.77
N PHE A 164 15.80 5.70 -0.76
CA PHE A 164 16.19 5.91 0.64
C PHE A 164 17.15 4.83 1.17
N LEU A 165 16.84 3.55 0.95
CA LEU A 165 17.64 2.42 1.42
C LEU A 165 19.01 2.32 0.75
N SER A 166 19.15 2.85 -0.48
CA SER A 166 20.38 2.81 -1.27
C SER A 166 21.39 3.91 -0.94
N VAL A 167 20.99 4.95 -0.18
CA VAL A 167 21.88 6.03 0.21
C VAL A 167 22.95 5.46 1.14
N LYS A 168 24.20 5.40 0.65
CA LYS A 168 25.35 5.05 1.46
C LYS A 168 25.54 6.15 2.52
N ASN A 169 25.21 5.83 3.76
CA ASN A 169 25.69 6.56 4.94
C ASN A 169 27.16 6.19 5.22
#